data_AF-A0A024G104-F1
#
_entry.id   AF-A0A024G104-F1
#
_cell.length_a   1.000
_cell.length_b   1.000
_cell.length_c   1.000
_cell.angle_alpha   90.00
_cell.angle_beta   90.00
_cell.angle_gamma   90.00
#
_symmetry.space_group_name_H-M   'P 1'
#
loop_
_entity.id
_entity.type
_entity.pdbx_description
1 polymer ?
#
loop_
_entity_poly.entity_id
_entity_poly.type
_entity_poly.pdbx_seq_one_letter_code
_entity_poly.pdbx_strand_id
1 'polypeptide(L)' 'MAARNIIRFLKSAKISFSELDNNAAGACEFYRHMTARKTHAINPKCKVLFEPVLSGTIPTIDLQFS' A
#
# COMPACT_ATOMS: atom_id res chain seq x y z
N MET A 1 17.04 5.11 3.27
CA MET A 1 16.61 6.49 2.96
C MET A 1 15.61 6.57 1.81
N ALA A 2 15.76 5.78 0.74
CA ALA A 2 14.89 5.83 -0.45
C ALA A 2 13.38 5.73 -0.16
N ALA A 3 12.94 4.73 0.62
CA ALA A 3 11.52 4.53 0.94
C ALA A 3 10.88 5.74 1.65
N ARG A 4 11.60 6.36 2.60
CA ARG A 4 11.11 7.55 3.31
C ARG A 4 10.87 8.73 2.38
N ASN A 5 11.72 8.88 1.36
CA ASN A 5 11.58 9.97 0.40
C ASN A 5 10.37 9.75 -0.51
N ILE A 6 10.14 8.52 -0.98
CA ILE A 6 8.98 8.16 -1.81
C ILE A 6 7.66 8.41 -1.06
N ILE A 7 7.57 8.00 0.21
CA ILE A 7 6.37 8.18 1.04
C ILE A 7 5.98 9.65 1.23
N ARG A 8 6.95 10.58 1.27
CA ARG A 8 6.67 12.01 1.43
C ARG A 8 5.91 12.64 0.26
N PHE A 9 6.08 12.11 -0.95
CA PHE A 9 5.46 12.64 -2.17
C PHE A 9 4.22 11.85 -2.61
N LEU A 10 3.85 10.81 -1.86
CA LEU A 10 2.65 10.04 -2.15
C LEU A 10 1.39 10.82 -1.76
N LYS A 11 0.52 11.05 -2.74
CA LYS A 11 -0.83 11.59 -2.55
C LYS A 11 -1.80 10.50 -2.13
N SER A 12 -1.75 9.36 -2.81
CA SER A 12 -2.55 8.19 -2.47
C SER A 12 -1.84 6.89 -2.86
N ALA A 13 -2.16 5.81 -2.14
CA ALA A 13 -1.77 4.45 -2.45
C ALA A 13 -3.02 3.57 -2.37
N LYS A 14 -3.43 3.02 -3.50
CA LYS A 14 -4.57 2.12 -3.62
C LYS A 14 -4.06 0.70 -3.81
N ILE A 15 -4.42 -0.18 -2.89
CA ILE A 15 -3.83 -1.52 -2.78
C ILE A 15 -4.97 -2.52 -2.83
N SER A 16 -4.90 -3.45 -3.77
CA SER A 16 -5.92 -4.47 -3.99
C SER A 16 -5.31 -5.85 -3.91
N PHE A 17 -5.80 -6.69 -3.01
CA PHE A 17 -5.36 -8.08 -2.91
C PHE A 17 -6.37 -8.97 -2.17
N SER A 18 -6.23 -10.28 -2.35
CA SER A 18 -6.91 -11.30 -1.56
C SER A 18 -6.00 -11.75 -0.41
N GLU A 19 -6.49 -11.73 0.82
CA GLU A 19 -5.76 -12.26 1.98
C GLU A 19 -5.55 -13.79 1.93
N LEU A 20 -6.33 -14.47 1.10
CA LEU A 20 -6.30 -15.93 0.93
C LEU A 20 -5.35 -16.37 -0.19
N ASP A 21 -4.80 -15.43 -0.96
CA ASP A 21 -3.93 -15.73 -2.08
C ASP A 21 -2.45 -15.66 -1.68
N ASN A 22 -1.71 -16.75 -1.90
CA ASN A 22 -0.29 -16.82 -1.58
C ASN A 22 0.54 -15.84 -2.45
N ASN A 23 0.06 -15.51 -3.64
CA ASN A 23 0.74 -14.56 -4.54
C ASN A 23 0.55 -13.09 -4.11
N ALA A 24 -0.36 -12.83 -3.17
CA ALA A 24 -0.64 -11.49 -2.64
C ALA A 24 0.28 -11.07 -1.48
N ALA A 25 1.23 -11.91 -1.06
CA ALA A 25 2.08 -11.63 0.10
C ALA A 25 2.78 -10.25 0.03
N GLY A 26 3.32 -9.89 -1.14
CA GLY A 26 3.97 -8.59 -1.34
C GLY A 26 3.02 -7.38 -1.20
N ALA A 27 1.79 -7.49 -1.72
CA ALA A 27 0.78 -6.44 -1.58
C ALA A 27 0.29 -6.30 -0.14
N CYS A 28 0.13 -7.42 0.56
CA CYS A 28 -0.20 -7.45 1.99
C CYS A 28 0.89 -6.78 2.85
N GLU A 29 2.17 -7.11 2.61
CA GLU A 29 3.29 -6.48 3.31
C GLU A 29 3.39 -4.99 3.00
N PHE A 30 3.21 -4.60 1.74
CA PHE A 30 3.18 -3.20 1.35
C PHE A 30 2.09 -2.43 2.09
N TYR A 31 0.87 -2.97 2.16
CA TYR A 31 -0.23 -2.37 2.91
C TYR A 31 0.08 -2.25 4.41
N ARG A 32 0.65 -3.29 5.03
CA ARG A 32 1.09 -3.25 6.43
C ARG A 32 2.13 -2.16 6.68
N HIS A 33 3.10 -2.01 5.78
CA HIS A 33 4.11 -0.97 5.90
C HIS A 33 3.52 0.43 5.72
N MET A 34 2.57 0.63 4.81
CA MET A 34 1.93 1.92 4.56
C MET A 34 1.01 2.36 5.72
N THR A 35 0.32 1.42 6.35
CA THR A 35 -0.57 1.69 7.50
C THR A 35 0.17 1.72 8.84
N ALA A 36 1.43 1.27 8.89
CA ALA A 36 2.25 1.34 10.09
C ALA A 36 2.40 2.78 10.59
N ARG A 37 2.26 2.99 11.92
CA ARG A 37 2.34 4.30 12.56
C ARG A 37 3.59 5.10 12.16
N LYS A 38 4.74 4.43 12.04
CA LYS A 38 6.02 5.07 11.65
C LYS A 38 5.99 5.61 10.22
N THR A 39 5.31 4.93 9.31
CA THR A 39 5.17 5.33 7.90
C THR A 39 4.12 6.43 7.76
N HIS A 40 2.97 6.25 8.41
CA HIS A 40 1.93 7.26 8.46
C HIS A 40 2.43 8.59 9.06
N ALA A 41 3.31 8.54 10.07
CA ALA A 41 3.93 9.73 10.64
C ALA A 41 4.81 10.52 9.66
N ILE A 42 5.34 9.89 8.61
CA ILE A 42 6.16 10.56 7.59
C ILE A 42 5.29 11.37 6.63
N ASN A 43 4.10 10.87 6.31
CA ASN A 43 3.14 11.56 5.46
C ASN A 43 1.69 11.25 5.90
N PRO A 44 1.17 11.98 6.90
CA PRO A 44 -0.17 11.75 7.43
C PRO A 44 -1.29 12.18 6.46
N LYS A 45 -0.96 12.84 5.35
CA LYS A 45 -1.92 13.27 4.32
C LYS A 45 -2.08 12.25 3.21
N CYS A 46 -1.20 11.25 3.13
CA CYS A 46 -1.30 10.18 2.15
C CYS A 46 -2.54 9.34 2.42
N LYS A 47 -3.41 9.19 1.41
CA LYS A 47 -4.57 8.30 1.49
C LYS A 47 -4.17 6.87 1.14
N VAL A 48 -4.20 5.98 2.12
CA VAL A 48 -4.00 4.54 1.89
C VAL A 48 -5.38 3.89 1.79
N LEU A 49 -5.69 3.32 0.63
CA LEU A 49 -6.96 2.65 0.33
C LEU A 49 -6.70 1.16 0.14
N PHE A 50 -7.50 0.32 0.80
CA PHE A 50 -7.48 -1.13 0.64
C PHE A 50 -8.76 -1.60 -0.03
N GLU A 51 -8.64 -2.36 -1.11
CA GLU A 51 -9.75 -3.00 -1.82
C GLU A 51 -9.57 -4.52 -1.78
N PRO A 52 -10.32 -5.25 -0.95
CA PRO A 52 -10.25 -6.70 -0.95
C PRO A 52 -10.80 -7.26 -2.26
N VAL A 53 -10.08 -8.20 -2.86
CA VAL A 53 -10.52 -8.92 -4.07
C VAL A 53 -10.60 -10.42 -3.83
N LEU A 54 -11.28 -11.12 -4.75
CA LEU A 54 -11.41 -12.58 -4.71
C LEU A 54 -10.06 -13.26 -4.99
N SER A 55 -9.87 -14.45 -4.41
CA SER A 55 -8.69 -15.29 -4.65
C SER A 55 -8.54 -15.62 -6.13
N GLY A 56 -7.29 -15.60 -6.64
CA GLY A 56 -7.01 -15.76 -8.07
C GLY A 56 -7.05 -14.46 -8.88
N THR A 57 -7.42 -13.34 -8.25
CA THR A 57 -7.28 -12.01 -8.85
C THR A 57 -5.83 -11.53 -8.69
N ILE A 58 -5.27 -10.91 -9.72
CA ILE A 58 -3.92 -10.35 -9.66
C ILE A 58 -3.90 -9.19 -8.65
N PRO A 59 -3.03 -9.22 -7.63
CA PRO A 59 -2.91 -8.13 -6.67
C PRO A 59 -2.34 -6.87 -7.35
N THR A 60 -2.86 -5.70 -7.01
CA THR A 60 -2.42 -4.41 -7.58
C THR A 60 -2.02 -3.41 -6.52
N ILE A 61 -1.06 -2.56 -6.86
CA ILE A 61 -0.59 -1.43 -6.05
C ILE A 61 -0.51 -0.20 -6.95
N ASP A 62 -1.51 0.66 -6.86
CA ASP A 62 -1.59 1.90 -7.62
C ASP A 62 -1.12 3.07 -6.75
N LEU A 63 -0.01 3.69 -7.16
CA LEU A 63 0.62 4.79 -6.45
C LEU A 63 0.39 6.10 -7.20
N GLN A 64 -0.20 7.07 -6.51
CA GLN A 64 -0.38 8.42 -7.03
C GLN A 64 0.56 9.39 -6.33
N PHE A 65 1.44 10.02 -7.10
CA PHE A 65 2.36 11.05 -6.63
C PHE A 65 1.78 12.45 -6.88
N SER A 66 2.16 13.42 -6.05
CA SER A 66 1.83 14.84 -6.21
C SER A 66 2.77 15.56 -7.16
#